data_AF-A0A0N4XTE2-F1
#
_entry.id   AF-A0A0N4XTE2-F1
#
_cell.length_a   1.000
_cell.length_b   1.000
_cell.length_c   1.000
_cell.angle_alpha   90.00
_cell.angle_beta   90.00
_cell.angle_gamma   90.00
#
_symmetry.space_group_name_H-M   'P 1'
#
loop_
_entity.id
_entity.type
_entity.pdbx_description
1 polymer ?
#
loop_
_entity_poly.entity_id
_entity_poly.type
_entity_poly.pdbx_seq_one_letter_code
_entity_poly.pdbx_strand_id
1 'polypeptide(L)'
;MRQGVSADTCKTMLAFALLLVIEVAAQNPGQPFTACDSEQLQRCQGVFNDYLQIDGNIKVLRHSLPRSLNVLTYDKLRAAIEYKIGSEQESGMMKTCDGFKYYKTCYNSRNDYANCANNPLGLIIDQNGNAEKYRNQVKVFNYRTATGISPAAAFGYTKIFNQFDFSCGAGYGEFMNNADCASTVFLNGVSDMRKCDDNLAQSISKDSNPVNTCAYIEVAKECYMTIFSKSCPGRNEVAWWGCNYERVGTQTNYPQCDQIFCTYTDPGRR
;
A
#
# COMPACT_ATOMS: atom_id res chain seq x y z
N MET A 1 -10.33 -16.18 -32.92
CA MET A 1 -11.17 -16.97 -31.98
C MET A 1 -10.90 -16.45 -30.58
N ARG A 2 -11.89 -15.81 -29.94
CA ARG A 2 -11.78 -15.30 -28.56
C ARG A 2 -11.93 -16.49 -27.61
N GLN A 3 -10.87 -16.86 -26.89
CA GLN A 3 -11.00 -17.78 -25.76
C GLN A 3 -11.33 -16.93 -24.53
N GLY A 4 -12.56 -17.11 -24.04
CA GLY A 4 -13.03 -16.47 -22.83
C GLY A 4 -12.31 -17.02 -21.61
N VAL A 5 -11.86 -16.14 -20.73
CA VAL A 5 -11.36 -16.51 -19.40
C VAL A 5 -12.56 -16.95 -18.58
N SER A 6 -12.56 -18.22 -18.14
CA SER A 6 -13.62 -18.81 -17.32
C SER A 6 -13.59 -18.23 -15.90
N ALA A 7 -14.77 -17.99 -15.33
CA ALA A 7 -14.96 -17.50 -13.96
C ALA A 7 -14.38 -18.43 -12.87
N ASP A 8 -14.00 -19.66 -13.22
CA ASP A 8 -13.41 -20.61 -12.28
C ASP A 8 -11.91 -20.39 -12.05
N THR A 9 -11.20 -19.73 -12.97
CA THR A 9 -9.77 -19.40 -12.76
C THR A 9 -9.59 -18.34 -11.67
N CYS A 10 -10.59 -17.48 -11.45
CA CYS A 10 -10.59 -16.42 -10.43
C CYS A 10 -10.72 -16.96 -8.99
N LYS A 11 -11.29 -18.16 -8.82
CA LYS A 11 -11.60 -18.76 -7.50
C LYS A 11 -10.39 -19.36 -6.80
N THR A 12 -9.44 -19.90 -7.55
CA THR A 12 -8.21 -20.49 -7.02
C THR A 12 -7.17 -19.43 -6.63
N MET A 13 -7.27 -18.22 -7.19
CA MET A 13 -6.32 -17.11 -6.98
C MET A 13 -6.38 -16.47 -5.57
N LEU A 14 -7.47 -16.63 -4.83
CA LEU A 14 -7.71 -15.98 -3.53
C LEU A 14 -7.24 -16.80 -2.31
N ALA A 15 -7.07 -18.11 -2.45
CA ALA A 15 -6.72 -18.99 -1.32
C ALA A 15 -5.24 -18.91 -0.91
N PHE A 16 -4.34 -18.53 -1.83
CA PHE A 16 -2.89 -18.63 -1.61
C PHE A 16 -2.25 -17.37 -1.01
N ALA A 17 -2.78 -16.18 -1.30
CA ALA A 17 -2.37 -14.96 -0.59
C ALA A 17 -2.71 -15.03 0.92
N LEU A 18 -3.71 -15.83 1.31
CA LEU A 18 -4.04 -16.11 2.71
C LEU A 18 -3.10 -17.14 3.35
N LEU A 19 -2.59 -18.13 2.60
CA LEU A 19 -1.70 -19.18 3.12
C LEU A 19 -0.36 -18.61 3.61
N LEU A 20 0.21 -17.67 2.88
CA LEU A 20 1.44 -16.95 3.26
C LEU A 20 1.29 -16.09 4.53
N VAL A 21 0.10 -15.53 4.71
CA VAL A 21 -0.25 -14.71 5.87
C VAL A 21 -0.45 -15.57 7.13
N ILE A 22 -0.88 -16.82 6.96
CA ILE A 22 -1.06 -17.80 8.04
C ILE A 22 0.29 -18.35 8.54
N GLU A 23 1.31 -18.47 7.69
CA GLU A 23 2.66 -18.89 8.15
C GLU A 23 3.29 -17.87 9.10
N VAL A 24 3.06 -16.57 8.90
CA VAL A 24 3.51 -15.51 9.83
C VAL A 24 2.74 -15.59 11.16
N ALA A 25 1.46 -15.96 11.15
CA ALA A 25 0.69 -16.23 12.36
C ALA A 25 1.16 -17.50 13.11
N ALA A 26 1.69 -18.49 12.38
CA ALA A 26 2.23 -19.71 12.96
C ALA A 26 3.62 -19.54 13.61
N GLN A 27 4.37 -18.49 13.26
CA GLN A 27 5.68 -18.20 13.85
C GLN A 27 5.60 -17.55 15.25
N ASN A 28 4.42 -17.10 15.69
CA ASN A 28 4.21 -16.55 17.03
C ASN A 28 2.83 -16.94 17.61
N PRO A 29 2.66 -18.20 18.08
CA PRO A 29 1.38 -18.72 18.57
C PRO A 29 0.82 -18.04 19.84
N GLY A 30 1.41 -16.93 20.30
CA GLY A 30 1.00 -16.18 21.50
C GLY A 30 0.71 -14.69 21.29
N GLN A 31 0.76 -14.16 20.06
CA GLN A 31 0.40 -12.76 19.78
C GLN A 31 -1.04 -12.72 19.22
N PRO A 32 -2.05 -12.30 19.99
CA PRO A 32 -3.40 -12.14 19.46
C PRO A 32 -3.39 -11.04 18.38
N PHE A 33 -3.65 -11.43 17.13
CA PHE A 33 -3.88 -10.46 16.07
C PHE A 33 -5.10 -9.61 16.43
N THR A 34 -4.89 -8.29 16.52
CA THR A 34 -5.93 -7.35 16.91
C THR A 34 -6.52 -6.73 15.65
N ALA A 35 -7.85 -6.86 15.51
CA ALA A 35 -8.57 -6.24 14.42
C ALA A 35 -8.48 -4.70 14.50
N CYS A 36 -8.46 -4.05 13.35
CA CYS A 36 -8.56 -2.60 13.26
C CYS A 36 -9.92 -2.11 13.79
N ASP A 37 -9.89 -1.06 14.60
CA ASP A 37 -11.09 -0.32 14.96
C ASP A 37 -11.54 0.54 13.76
N SER A 38 -12.63 0.13 13.11
CA SER A 38 -13.17 0.79 11.92
C SER A 38 -13.60 2.24 12.17
N GLU A 39 -14.03 2.59 13.39
CA GLU A 39 -14.45 3.95 13.71
C GLU A 39 -13.22 4.87 13.84
N GLN A 40 -12.17 4.39 14.51
CA GLN A 40 -10.89 5.09 14.57
C GLN A 40 -10.28 5.27 13.19
N LEU A 41 -10.26 4.21 12.36
CA LEU A 41 -9.77 4.27 10.98
C LEU A 41 -10.49 5.34 10.17
N GLN A 42 -11.83 5.34 10.17
CA GLN A 42 -12.63 6.32 9.44
C GLN A 42 -12.38 7.75 9.92
N ARG A 43 -12.31 7.95 11.24
CA ARG A 43 -12.01 9.27 11.83
C ARG A 43 -10.64 9.77 11.42
N CYS A 44 -9.61 8.95 11.57
CA CYS A 44 -8.22 9.34 11.27
C CYS A 44 -7.98 9.53 9.77
N GLN A 45 -8.55 8.67 8.94
CA GLN A 45 -8.53 8.87 7.49
C GLN A 45 -9.23 10.18 7.10
N GLY A 46 -10.36 10.51 7.75
CA GLY A 46 -11.05 11.77 7.55
C GLY A 46 -10.17 13.00 7.83
N VAL A 47 -9.43 12.99 8.94
CA VAL A 47 -8.47 14.06 9.29
C VAL A 47 -7.38 14.20 8.22
N PHE A 48 -6.84 13.07 7.76
CA PHE A 48 -5.83 13.06 6.69
C PHE A 48 -6.37 13.66 5.39
N ASN A 49 -7.57 13.25 4.98
CA ASN A 49 -8.22 13.76 3.77
C ASN A 49 -8.51 15.26 3.84
N ASP A 50 -9.00 15.72 5.00
CA ASP A 50 -9.29 17.14 5.25
C ASP A 50 -8.01 17.98 5.18
N TYR A 51 -6.92 17.48 5.76
CA TYR A 51 -5.62 18.14 5.71
C TYR A 51 -5.10 18.31 4.28
N LEU A 52 -5.22 17.25 3.46
CA LEU A 52 -4.81 17.29 2.06
C LEU A 52 -5.81 17.97 1.13
N GLN A 53 -7.02 18.26 1.60
CA GLN A 53 -8.11 18.83 0.80
C GLN A 53 -8.41 17.97 -0.45
N ILE A 54 -8.34 16.65 -0.30
CA ILE A 54 -8.53 15.68 -1.41
C ILE A 54 -9.95 15.09 -1.47
N ASP A 55 -10.71 15.22 -0.38
CA ASP A 55 -12.12 14.81 -0.31
C ASP A 55 -12.97 16.10 -0.39
N GLY A 56 -13.31 16.51 -1.62
CA GLY A 56 -13.74 17.88 -1.93
C GLY A 56 -14.89 18.40 -1.04
N ASN A 57 -14.76 19.61 -0.50
CA ASN A 57 -15.79 20.48 0.11
C ASN A 57 -16.98 19.84 0.88
N ILE A 58 -16.81 18.67 1.50
CA ILE A 58 -17.77 18.20 2.50
C ILE A 58 -17.45 18.97 3.79
N LYS A 59 -18.10 20.13 3.96
CA LYS A 59 -18.14 20.84 5.24
C LYS A 59 -18.58 19.84 6.31
N VAL A 60 -17.65 19.56 7.22
CA VAL A 60 -17.78 18.62 8.34
C VAL A 60 -18.98 19.02 9.21
N LEU A 61 -20.14 18.44 8.93
CA LEU A 61 -21.18 18.26 9.92
C LEU A 61 -20.94 16.89 10.58
N ARG A 62 -20.79 16.94 11.90
CA ARG A 62 -20.32 15.88 12.79
C ARG A 62 -20.97 14.51 12.50
N HIS A 63 -20.13 13.49 12.55
CA HIS A 63 -20.41 12.10 12.98
C HIS A 63 -21.11 11.08 12.07
N SER A 64 -21.60 11.35 10.84
CA SER A 64 -22.41 10.31 10.17
C SER A 64 -22.44 10.24 8.63
N LEU A 65 -21.60 10.97 7.89
CA LEU A 65 -21.56 10.81 6.42
C LEU A 65 -20.32 10.01 5.99
N PRO A 66 -20.48 8.97 5.14
CA PRO A 66 -19.34 8.21 4.62
C PRO A 66 -18.48 9.14 3.76
N ARG A 67 -17.23 9.35 4.19
CA ARG A 67 -16.21 10.06 3.42
C ARG A 67 -16.01 9.37 2.08
N SER A 68 -15.86 10.13 0.99
CA SER A 68 -15.84 9.55 -0.36
C SER A 68 -14.52 8.82 -0.67
N LEU A 69 -13.46 9.17 0.06
CA LEU A 69 -12.14 8.54 -0.01
C LEU A 69 -11.81 7.83 1.31
N ASN A 70 -11.88 6.50 1.31
CA ASN A 70 -11.59 5.69 2.50
C ASN A 70 -11.01 4.31 2.10
N VAL A 71 -10.89 3.41 3.07
CA VAL A 71 -10.36 2.04 2.88
C VAL A 71 -11.11 1.23 1.81
N LEU A 72 -12.43 1.42 1.66
CA LEU A 72 -13.26 0.77 0.63
C LEU A 72 -12.97 1.31 -0.78
N THR A 73 -12.40 2.51 -0.89
CA THR A 73 -12.08 3.21 -2.14
C THR A 73 -10.59 3.59 -2.16
N TYR A 74 -9.73 2.70 -1.66
CA TYR A 74 -8.31 2.98 -1.48
C TYR A 74 -7.60 3.38 -2.79
N ASP A 75 -8.07 2.86 -3.92
CA ASP A 75 -7.61 3.18 -5.26
C ASP A 75 -7.82 4.66 -5.60
N LYS A 76 -9.02 5.18 -5.31
CA LYS A 76 -9.35 6.60 -5.48
C LYS A 76 -8.60 7.47 -4.49
N LEU A 77 -8.47 7.01 -3.24
CA LEU A 77 -7.67 7.69 -2.23
C LEU A 77 -6.22 7.83 -2.70
N ARG A 78 -5.60 6.73 -3.16
CA ARG A 78 -4.24 6.71 -3.69
C ARG A 78 -4.09 7.67 -4.86
N ALA A 79 -4.99 7.59 -5.84
CA ALA A 79 -4.95 8.48 -7.00
C ALA A 79 -5.05 9.96 -6.61
N ALA A 80 -5.89 10.31 -5.63
CA ALA A 80 -6.01 11.68 -5.16
C ALA A 80 -4.73 12.18 -4.45
N ILE A 81 -4.09 11.34 -3.63
CA ILE A 81 -2.82 11.69 -2.98
C ILE A 81 -1.69 11.81 -4.01
N GLU A 82 -1.57 10.84 -4.93
CA GLU A 82 -0.56 10.86 -5.99
C GLU A 82 -0.74 12.11 -6.88
N TYR A 83 -1.97 12.45 -7.25
CA TYR A 83 -2.26 13.71 -7.95
C TYR A 83 -1.86 14.94 -7.16
N LYS A 84 -2.11 14.98 -5.83
CA LYS A 84 -1.72 16.09 -4.95
C LYS A 84 -0.19 16.27 -4.95
N ILE A 85 0.57 15.19 -4.76
CA ILE A 85 2.04 15.20 -4.81
C ILE A 85 2.52 15.65 -6.19
N GLY A 86 1.94 15.11 -7.26
CA GLY A 86 2.36 15.41 -8.61
C GLY A 86 2.08 16.85 -9.06
N SER A 87 0.91 17.39 -8.73
CA SER A 87 0.46 18.72 -9.15
C SER A 87 1.02 19.86 -8.30
N GLU A 88 1.22 19.64 -6.99
CA GLU A 88 1.73 20.67 -6.07
C GLU A 88 3.22 20.49 -5.73
N GLN A 89 3.87 19.49 -6.32
CA GLN A 89 5.30 19.20 -6.19
C GLN A 89 5.79 19.16 -4.74
N GLU A 90 6.78 19.98 -4.39
CA GLU A 90 7.30 20.16 -3.03
C GLU A 90 6.19 20.39 -2.01
N SER A 91 5.25 21.28 -2.32
CA SER A 91 4.13 21.60 -1.42
C SER A 91 3.21 20.40 -1.25
N GLY A 92 2.99 19.62 -2.31
CA GLY A 92 2.20 18.39 -2.28
C GLY A 92 2.81 17.33 -1.37
N MET A 93 4.12 17.09 -1.50
CA MET A 93 4.85 16.15 -0.62
C MET A 93 4.86 16.64 0.83
N MET A 94 5.17 17.91 1.07
CA MET A 94 5.19 18.50 2.42
C MET A 94 3.82 18.34 3.11
N LYS A 95 2.73 18.72 2.44
CA LYS A 95 1.37 18.56 2.99
C LYS A 95 1.03 17.11 3.24
N THR A 96 1.43 16.20 2.33
CA THR A 96 1.22 14.75 2.50
C THR A 96 1.93 14.25 3.76
N CYS A 97 3.16 14.67 3.99
CA CYS A 97 3.94 14.28 5.16
C CYS A 97 3.43 14.87 6.47
N ASP A 98 3.00 16.13 6.46
CA ASP A 98 2.35 16.73 7.63
C ASP A 98 1.02 16.05 7.94
N GLY A 99 0.18 15.82 6.92
CA GLY A 99 -1.05 15.06 7.06
C GLY A 99 -0.80 13.65 7.59
N PHE A 100 0.21 12.96 7.07
CA PHE A 100 0.59 11.62 7.50
C PHE A 100 1.05 11.59 8.97
N LYS A 101 1.80 12.61 9.41
CA LYS A 101 2.18 12.77 10.82
C LYS A 101 0.94 12.84 11.72
N TYR A 102 -0.05 13.66 11.37
CA TYR A 102 -1.31 13.73 12.13
C TYR A 102 -2.12 12.45 12.06
N TYR A 103 -2.13 11.77 10.90
CA TYR A 103 -2.78 10.48 10.73
C TYR A 103 -2.20 9.43 11.70
N LYS A 104 -0.87 9.34 11.82
CA LYS A 104 -0.21 8.42 12.76
C LYS A 104 -0.55 8.71 14.22
N THR A 105 -0.66 9.98 14.60
CA THR A 105 -0.94 10.37 16.00
C THR A 105 -2.43 10.48 16.33
N CYS A 106 -3.32 10.29 15.36
CA CYS A 106 -4.77 10.32 15.57
C CYS A 106 -5.31 9.03 16.25
N TYR A 107 -4.57 7.93 16.13
CA TYR A 107 -4.90 6.66 16.76
C TYR A 107 -4.62 6.71 18.27
N ASN A 108 -5.40 5.94 19.05
CA ASN A 108 -5.25 5.90 20.51
C ASN A 108 -3.90 5.32 20.95
N SER A 109 -3.32 4.44 20.13
CA SER A 109 -2.00 3.84 20.38
C SER A 109 -1.25 3.54 19.09
N ARG A 110 0.05 3.27 19.21
CA ARG A 110 0.88 2.77 18.10
C ARG A 110 0.36 1.44 17.54
N ASN A 111 -0.20 0.58 18.40
CA ASN A 111 -0.75 -0.70 17.98
C ASN A 111 -2.01 -0.50 17.14
N ASP A 112 -2.88 0.44 17.52
CA ASP A 112 -4.09 0.76 16.74
C ASP A 112 -3.72 1.28 15.35
N TYR A 113 -2.71 2.17 15.26
CA TYR A 113 -2.16 2.59 13.96
C TYR A 113 -1.63 1.39 13.17
N ALA A 114 -0.84 0.51 13.80
CA ALA A 114 -0.27 -0.64 13.12
C ALA A 114 -1.35 -1.56 12.54
N ASN A 115 -2.41 -1.84 13.31
CA ASN A 115 -3.53 -2.68 12.90
C ASN A 115 -4.38 -2.06 11.79
N CYS A 116 -4.46 -0.72 11.75
CA CYS A 116 -5.34 -0.02 10.81
C CYS A 116 -4.66 0.51 9.54
N ALA A 117 -3.34 0.73 9.56
CA ALA A 117 -2.64 1.41 8.48
C ALA A 117 -1.36 0.74 8.00
N ASN A 118 -0.72 -0.10 8.83
CA ASN A 118 0.59 -0.66 8.53
C ASN A 118 0.52 -2.15 8.15
N ASN A 119 -0.30 -2.92 8.90
CA ASN A 119 -0.45 -4.35 8.75
C ASN A 119 -1.80 -4.69 8.10
N PRO A 120 -1.83 -5.28 6.89
CA PRO A 120 -3.07 -5.59 6.19
C PRO A 120 -3.93 -6.60 6.96
N LEU A 121 -3.34 -7.37 7.88
CA LEU A 121 -4.08 -8.31 8.72
C LEU A 121 -5.10 -7.66 9.63
N GLY A 122 -4.80 -6.51 10.22
CA GLY A 122 -5.77 -5.85 11.08
C GLY A 122 -7.01 -5.37 10.31
N LEU A 123 -6.91 -5.19 8.99
CA LEU A 123 -8.04 -4.84 8.13
C LEU A 123 -8.87 -6.04 7.68
N ILE A 124 -8.28 -7.25 7.72
CA ILE A 124 -8.87 -8.50 7.22
C ILE A 124 -9.42 -9.38 8.34
N ILE A 125 -8.67 -9.57 9.44
CA ILE A 125 -9.03 -10.46 10.54
C ILE A 125 -10.15 -9.83 11.37
N ASP A 126 -11.24 -10.56 11.59
CA ASP A 126 -12.34 -10.09 12.44
C ASP A 126 -11.98 -10.08 13.94
N GLN A 127 -12.78 -9.39 14.76
CA GLN A 127 -12.56 -9.22 16.20
C GLN A 127 -12.50 -10.55 16.99
N ASN A 128 -12.88 -11.68 16.39
CA ASN A 128 -12.83 -13.01 17.00
C ASN A 128 -11.55 -13.78 16.62
N GLY A 129 -10.59 -13.15 15.95
CA GLY A 129 -9.34 -13.79 15.51
C GLY A 129 -9.53 -14.78 14.35
N ASN A 130 -10.72 -14.83 13.73
CA ASN A 130 -11.01 -15.81 12.69
C ASN A 130 -10.52 -15.31 11.32
N ALA A 131 -9.22 -15.48 11.04
CA ALA A 131 -8.79 -15.62 9.64
C ALA A 131 -9.32 -16.94 9.03
N GLU A 132 -9.53 -17.95 9.88
CA GLU A 132 -9.67 -19.36 9.50
C GLU A 132 -11.04 -19.77 8.94
N LYS A 133 -12.13 -19.09 9.29
CA LYS A 133 -13.49 -19.45 8.82
C LYS A 133 -13.69 -19.26 7.31
N TYR A 134 -12.76 -18.59 6.63
CA TYR A 134 -12.92 -18.18 5.24
C TYR A 134 -12.03 -18.95 4.25
N ARG A 135 -11.34 -20.02 4.70
CA ARG A 135 -10.47 -20.86 3.84
C ARG A 135 -11.20 -21.56 2.69
N ASN A 136 -12.50 -21.85 2.79
CA ASN A 136 -13.21 -22.76 1.86
C ASN A 136 -14.55 -22.24 1.29
N GLN A 137 -14.89 -20.95 1.41
CA GLN A 137 -16.18 -20.44 0.90
C GLN A 137 -16.00 -19.42 -0.23
N VAL A 138 -15.70 -19.95 -1.42
CA VAL A 138 -15.66 -19.21 -2.70
C VAL A 138 -17.05 -19.09 -3.35
N LYS A 139 -18.12 -19.08 -2.54
CA LYS A 139 -19.47 -18.84 -3.01
C LYS A 139 -20.19 -17.98 -1.98
N VAL A 140 -20.63 -16.81 -2.43
CA VAL A 140 -21.44 -15.78 -1.75
C VAL A 140 -20.62 -14.59 -1.20
N PHE A 141 -20.86 -13.43 -1.81
CA PHE A 141 -20.36 -12.10 -1.46
C PHE A 141 -20.78 -11.68 -0.05
N ASN A 142 -20.03 -12.07 0.99
CA ASN A 142 -20.12 -11.50 2.34
C ASN A 142 -18.85 -11.80 3.15
N TYR A 143 -17.70 -11.31 2.69
CA TYR A 143 -16.48 -11.28 3.50
C TYR A 143 -16.70 -10.32 4.67
N ARG A 144 -16.94 -10.85 5.88
CA ARG A 144 -16.93 -10.04 7.11
C ARG A 144 -15.50 -9.86 7.59
N THR A 145 -14.68 -9.18 6.79
CA THR A 145 -13.40 -8.65 7.27
C THR A 145 -13.67 -7.53 8.27
N ALA A 146 -12.70 -7.15 9.11
CA ALA A 146 -12.86 -6.04 10.07
C ALA A 146 -13.38 -4.75 9.41
N THR A 147 -13.08 -4.56 8.13
CA THR A 147 -13.44 -3.36 7.37
C THR A 147 -14.35 -3.61 6.16
N GLY A 148 -14.65 -4.87 5.82
CA GLY A 148 -15.45 -5.24 4.64
C GLY A 148 -14.70 -5.24 3.30
N ILE A 149 -13.36 -5.06 3.30
CA ILE A 149 -12.52 -5.08 2.10
C ILE A 149 -11.95 -6.47 1.79
N SER A 150 -11.53 -6.68 0.54
CA SER A 150 -10.79 -7.88 0.12
C SER A 150 -9.33 -7.84 0.59
N PRO A 151 -8.61 -8.98 0.66
CA PRO A 151 -7.19 -8.98 0.96
C PRO A 151 -6.38 -8.07 0.02
N ALA A 152 -6.60 -8.13 -1.29
CA ALA A 152 -5.90 -7.27 -2.24
C ALA A 152 -6.10 -5.77 -1.94
N ALA A 153 -7.31 -5.37 -1.56
CA ALA A 153 -7.59 -3.99 -1.15
C ALA A 153 -6.92 -3.61 0.17
N ALA A 154 -6.85 -4.53 1.14
CA ALA A 154 -6.13 -4.30 2.39
C ALA A 154 -4.63 -4.07 2.15
N PHE A 155 -3.98 -4.92 1.34
CA PHE A 155 -2.57 -4.78 0.97
C PHE A 155 -2.33 -3.46 0.20
N GLY A 156 -3.23 -3.13 -0.73
CA GLY A 156 -3.15 -1.88 -1.48
C GLY A 156 -3.30 -0.64 -0.60
N TYR A 157 -4.21 -0.68 0.38
CA TYR A 157 -4.40 0.41 1.33
C TYR A 157 -3.21 0.60 2.26
N THR A 158 -2.73 -0.47 2.92
CA THR A 158 -1.57 -0.36 3.84
C THR A 158 -0.30 0.04 3.10
N LYS A 159 -0.14 -0.41 1.85
CA LYS A 159 0.97 0.00 0.99
C LYS A 159 1.08 1.52 0.88
N ILE A 160 -0.02 2.27 0.73
CA ILE A 160 0.02 3.74 0.64
C ILE A 160 0.72 4.36 1.86
N PHE A 161 0.32 3.94 3.06
CA PHE A 161 0.87 4.51 4.30
C PHE A 161 2.27 4.01 4.61
N ASN A 162 2.57 2.75 4.27
CA ASN A 162 3.91 2.19 4.36
C ASN A 162 4.88 2.93 3.44
N GLN A 163 4.43 3.32 2.24
CA GLN A 163 5.20 4.16 1.33
C GLN A 163 5.56 5.52 1.96
N PHE A 164 4.65 6.12 2.73
CA PHE A 164 4.93 7.37 3.43
C PHE A 164 5.88 7.25 4.61
N ASP A 165 6.02 6.08 5.25
CA ASP A 165 7.08 5.87 6.25
C ASP A 165 8.47 6.08 5.63
N PHE A 166 8.65 5.76 4.35
CA PHE A 166 9.86 6.12 3.61
C PHE A 166 9.82 7.57 3.10
N SER A 167 8.80 7.95 2.34
CA SER A 167 8.74 9.26 1.67
C SER A 167 8.83 10.44 2.62
N CYS A 168 8.26 10.30 3.83
CA CYS A 168 8.27 11.33 4.86
C CYS A 168 9.36 11.14 5.92
N GLY A 169 10.16 10.09 5.78
CA GLY A 169 11.31 9.77 6.62
C GLY A 169 12.59 9.87 5.80
N ALA A 170 13.28 8.74 5.64
CA ALA A 170 14.60 8.67 4.99
C ALA A 170 14.60 9.12 3.52
N GLY A 171 13.45 9.07 2.83
CA GLY A 171 13.31 9.49 1.44
C GLY A 171 12.96 10.97 1.26
N TYR A 172 12.64 11.70 2.33
CA TYR A 172 12.09 13.05 2.19
C TYR A 172 13.06 14.02 1.52
N GLY A 173 14.31 14.09 2.02
CA GLY A 173 15.33 14.98 1.46
C GLY A 173 15.61 14.71 -0.01
N GLU A 174 15.72 13.44 -0.40
CA GLU A 174 15.99 13.05 -1.80
C GLU A 174 14.85 13.44 -2.74
N PHE A 175 13.59 13.31 -2.29
CA PHE A 175 12.45 13.80 -3.05
C PHE A 175 12.48 15.31 -3.17
N MET A 176 12.66 16.03 -2.06
CA MET A 176 12.61 17.49 -2.04
C MET A 176 13.70 18.12 -2.91
N ASN A 177 14.91 17.55 -2.92
CA ASN A 177 16.01 17.99 -3.77
C ASN A 177 15.73 17.81 -5.28
N ASN A 178 14.73 17.00 -5.63
CA ASN A 178 14.39 16.66 -7.01
C ASN A 178 12.90 16.80 -7.30
N ALA A 179 12.17 17.60 -6.51
CA ALA A 179 10.72 17.59 -6.51
C ALA A 179 10.14 18.04 -7.85
N ASP A 180 10.83 18.93 -8.57
CA ASP A 180 10.49 19.36 -9.92
C ASP A 180 10.34 18.17 -10.89
N CYS A 181 11.20 17.16 -10.76
CA CYS A 181 11.17 15.98 -11.61
C CYS A 181 10.42 14.81 -10.98
N ALA A 182 10.73 14.46 -9.72
CA ALA A 182 10.14 13.31 -9.03
C ALA A 182 8.62 13.40 -8.94
N SER A 183 8.06 14.61 -8.81
CA SER A 183 6.61 14.83 -8.80
C SER A 183 5.94 14.51 -10.14
N THR A 184 6.63 14.69 -11.27
CA THR A 184 6.07 14.37 -12.60
C THR A 184 5.80 12.89 -12.78
N VAL A 185 6.51 12.03 -12.05
CA VAL A 185 6.26 10.57 -12.03
C VAL A 185 4.86 10.27 -11.49
N PHE A 186 4.37 11.06 -10.53
CA PHE A 186 3.02 10.92 -9.99
C PHE A 186 1.91 11.48 -10.90
N LEU A 187 2.27 12.21 -11.96
CA LEU A 187 1.33 12.64 -12.99
C LEU A 187 1.33 11.69 -14.20
N ASN A 188 2.52 11.21 -14.60
CA ASN A 188 2.71 10.53 -15.89
C ASN A 188 3.06 9.04 -15.74
N GLY A 189 3.67 8.64 -14.62
CA GLY A 189 4.17 7.29 -14.38
C GLY A 189 3.22 6.38 -13.57
N VAL A 190 2.11 6.92 -13.04
CA VAL A 190 1.18 6.16 -12.18
C VAL A 190 0.65 4.91 -12.86
N SER A 191 0.25 4.99 -14.14
CA SER A 191 -0.24 3.81 -14.85
C SER A 191 0.80 2.69 -14.92
N ASP A 192 2.08 3.01 -15.07
CA ASP A 192 3.14 2.00 -15.10
C ASP A 192 3.45 1.47 -13.71
N MET A 193 3.39 2.32 -12.67
CA MET A 193 3.49 1.87 -11.27
C MET A 193 2.37 0.88 -10.93
N ARG A 194 1.15 1.11 -11.41
CA ARG A 194 0.04 0.15 -11.24
C ARG A 194 0.29 -1.16 -11.97
N LYS A 195 0.90 -1.14 -13.17
CA LYS A 195 1.32 -2.39 -13.84
C LYS A 195 2.37 -3.15 -13.04
N CYS A 196 3.32 -2.48 -12.38
CA CYS A 196 4.26 -3.13 -11.49
C CYS A 196 3.54 -3.84 -10.33
N ASP A 197 2.59 -3.16 -9.69
CA ASP A 197 1.77 -3.72 -8.61
C ASP A 197 0.95 -4.93 -9.10
N ASP A 198 0.30 -4.81 -10.27
CA ASP A 198 -0.51 -5.89 -10.86
C ASP A 198 0.34 -7.11 -11.21
N ASN A 199 1.55 -6.89 -11.75
CA ASN A 199 2.48 -7.97 -12.08
C ASN A 199 2.97 -8.69 -10.82
N LEU A 200 3.31 -7.96 -9.76
CA LEU A 200 3.65 -8.54 -8.46
C LEU A 200 2.50 -9.39 -7.91
N ALA A 201 1.29 -8.82 -7.84
CA ALA A 201 0.11 -9.50 -7.34
C ALA A 201 -0.19 -10.77 -8.15
N GLN A 202 -0.10 -10.68 -9.49
CA GLN A 202 -0.28 -11.84 -10.35
C GLN A 202 0.79 -12.91 -10.15
N SER A 203 2.05 -12.53 -9.97
CA SER A 203 3.16 -13.47 -9.79
C SER A 203 3.01 -14.25 -8.49
N ILE A 204 2.71 -13.55 -7.38
CA ILE A 204 2.41 -14.16 -6.09
C ILE A 204 1.15 -15.04 -6.16
N SER A 205 0.12 -14.64 -6.92
CA SER A 205 -1.11 -15.44 -7.03
C SER A 205 -0.94 -16.74 -7.82
N LYS A 206 0.06 -16.81 -8.72
CA LYS A 206 0.30 -17.94 -9.62
C LYS A 206 1.36 -18.91 -9.10
N ASP A 207 2.23 -18.45 -8.21
CA ASP A 207 3.29 -19.26 -7.63
C ASP A 207 2.87 -19.79 -6.24
N SER A 208 2.74 -21.10 -6.13
CA SER A 208 2.44 -21.77 -4.87
C SER A 208 3.66 -21.90 -3.95
N ASN A 209 4.87 -21.58 -4.43
CA ASN A 209 6.09 -21.62 -3.64
C ASN A 209 6.33 -20.28 -2.90
N PRO A 210 6.11 -20.22 -1.58
CA PRO A 210 6.26 -18.98 -0.81
C PRO A 210 7.68 -18.41 -0.83
N VAL A 211 8.69 -19.25 -1.10
CA VAL A 211 10.12 -18.86 -1.17
C VAL A 211 10.38 -17.84 -2.29
N ASN A 212 9.59 -17.88 -3.37
CA ASN A 212 9.77 -16.99 -4.52
C ASN A 212 9.18 -15.59 -4.31
N THR A 213 8.42 -15.38 -3.23
CA THR A 213 7.78 -14.08 -2.92
C THR A 213 8.79 -12.93 -2.92
N CYS A 214 9.95 -13.13 -2.29
CA CYS A 214 10.96 -12.08 -2.20
C CYS A 214 11.58 -11.75 -3.56
N ALA A 215 11.76 -12.74 -4.43
CA ALA A 215 12.21 -12.51 -5.80
C ALA A 215 11.20 -11.68 -6.60
N TYR A 216 9.89 -11.90 -6.41
CA TYR A 216 8.88 -11.06 -7.07
C TYR A 216 8.87 -9.62 -6.55
N ILE A 217 9.12 -9.42 -5.26
CA ILE A 217 9.28 -8.08 -4.68
C ILE A 217 10.52 -7.38 -5.25
N GLU A 218 11.62 -8.11 -5.48
CA GLU A 218 12.80 -7.56 -6.15
C GLU A 218 12.48 -7.06 -7.57
N VAL A 219 11.71 -7.83 -8.34
CA VAL A 219 11.24 -7.41 -9.67
C VAL A 219 10.34 -6.16 -9.57
N ALA A 220 9.45 -6.10 -8.57
CA ALA A 220 8.56 -4.97 -8.38
C ALA A 220 9.32 -3.66 -8.07
N LYS A 221 10.31 -3.69 -7.15
CA LYS A 221 11.12 -2.49 -6.85
C LYS A 221 11.93 -2.03 -8.06
N GLU A 222 12.45 -2.96 -8.87
CA GLU A 222 13.21 -2.64 -10.09
C GLU A 222 12.30 -2.02 -11.16
N CYS A 223 11.04 -2.47 -11.22
CA CYS A 223 10.02 -1.88 -12.07
C CYS A 223 9.77 -0.41 -11.70
N TYR A 224 9.59 -0.09 -10.41
CA TYR A 224 9.47 1.31 -9.95
C TYR A 224 10.75 2.11 -10.20
N MET A 225 11.92 1.55 -9.89
CA MET A 225 13.22 2.18 -10.16
C MET A 225 13.35 2.59 -11.64
N THR A 226 12.93 1.70 -12.55
CA THR A 226 12.95 1.95 -14.00
C THR A 226 12.01 3.10 -14.40
N ILE A 227 10.81 3.16 -13.82
CA ILE A 227 9.84 4.23 -14.11
C ILE A 227 10.39 5.59 -13.69
N PHE A 228 10.93 5.68 -12.46
CA PHE A 228 11.50 6.91 -11.93
C PHE A 228 12.77 7.32 -12.70
N SER A 229 13.64 6.36 -13.05
CA SER A 229 14.83 6.60 -13.87
C SER A 229 14.49 7.14 -15.26
N LYS A 230 13.49 6.55 -15.94
CA LYS A 230 13.03 7.01 -17.26
C LYS A 230 12.40 8.40 -17.23
N SER A 231 11.64 8.68 -16.17
CA SER A 231 10.97 9.97 -16.00
C SER A 231 11.94 11.09 -15.62
N CYS A 232 13.04 10.74 -14.93
CA CYS A 232 14.07 11.67 -14.47
C CYS A 232 15.48 11.24 -14.93
N PRO A 233 15.79 11.32 -16.24
CA PRO A 233 17.08 10.91 -16.77
C PRO A 233 18.23 11.67 -16.11
N GLY A 234 19.28 10.94 -15.71
CA GLY A 234 20.47 11.51 -15.08
C GLY A 234 20.32 11.83 -13.58
N ARG A 235 19.16 11.59 -12.96
CA ARG A 235 18.92 11.80 -11.52
C ARG A 235 18.82 10.47 -10.78
N ASN A 236 19.97 9.90 -10.41
CA ASN A 236 20.05 8.56 -9.81
C ASN A 236 19.36 8.49 -8.44
N GLU A 237 19.33 9.61 -7.71
CA GLU A 237 18.62 9.80 -6.44
C GLU A 237 17.12 9.55 -6.62
N VAL A 238 16.53 10.01 -7.73
CA VAL A 238 15.10 9.82 -8.03
C VAL A 238 14.79 8.36 -8.35
N ALA A 239 15.68 7.68 -9.08
CA ALA A 239 15.54 6.25 -9.33
C ALA A 239 15.67 5.43 -8.04
N TRP A 240 16.66 5.74 -7.20
CA TRP A 240 16.84 5.14 -5.88
C TRP A 240 15.63 5.39 -4.97
N TRP A 241 15.06 6.60 -5.02
CA TRP A 241 13.85 6.94 -4.30
C TRP A 241 12.67 6.10 -4.75
N GLY A 242 12.43 5.98 -6.06
CA GLY A 242 11.37 5.13 -6.62
C GLY A 242 11.50 3.66 -6.21
N CYS A 243 12.74 3.15 -6.19
CA CYS A 243 13.03 1.80 -5.69
C CYS A 243 12.61 1.62 -4.22
N ASN A 244 13.03 2.54 -3.34
CA ASN A 244 12.70 2.44 -1.91
C ASN A 244 11.23 2.71 -1.62
N TYR A 245 10.59 3.58 -2.40
CA TYR A 245 9.16 3.81 -2.35
C TYR A 245 8.41 2.49 -2.53
N GLU A 246 8.75 1.70 -3.55
CA GLU A 246 8.14 0.37 -3.71
C GLU A 246 8.55 -0.61 -2.63
N ARG A 247 9.85 -0.71 -2.34
CA ARG A 247 10.40 -1.65 -1.36
C ARG A 247 9.71 -1.48 -0.01
N VAL A 248 9.68 -0.28 0.55
CA VAL A 248 9.12 -0.05 1.89
C VAL A 248 7.60 -0.23 1.88
N GLY A 249 6.92 0.20 0.80
CA GLY A 249 5.49 -0.02 0.63
C GLY A 249 5.08 -1.49 0.69
N THR A 250 5.92 -2.36 0.13
CA THR A 250 5.63 -3.79 -0.03
C THR A 250 6.25 -4.65 1.08
N GLN A 251 7.47 -4.35 1.54
CA GLN A 251 8.19 -5.15 2.53
C GLN A 251 7.45 -5.22 3.88
N THR A 252 6.76 -4.17 4.30
CA THR A 252 5.95 -4.21 5.53
C THR A 252 4.81 -5.25 5.45
N ASN A 253 4.33 -5.55 4.24
CA ASN A 253 3.34 -6.60 4.00
C ASN A 253 3.98 -8.01 3.89
N TYR A 254 5.30 -8.08 3.71
CA TYR A 254 6.08 -9.32 3.55
C TYR A 254 7.38 -9.25 4.38
N PRO A 255 7.28 -9.26 5.72
CA PRO A 255 8.41 -9.02 6.61
C PRO A 255 9.55 -10.03 6.47
N GLN A 256 9.28 -11.22 5.91
CA GLN A 256 10.29 -12.23 5.59
C GLN A 256 11.26 -11.83 4.47
N CYS A 257 10.95 -10.77 3.72
CA CYS A 257 11.75 -10.27 2.60
C CYS A 257 12.60 -9.05 3.01
N ASP A 258 13.25 -9.12 4.17
CA ASP A 258 13.95 -7.98 4.78
C ASP A 258 15.36 -7.71 4.23
N GLN A 259 15.93 -8.66 3.49
CA GLN A 259 17.25 -8.57 2.86
C GLN A 259 17.23 -7.91 1.47
N ILE A 260 16.12 -7.27 1.09
CA ILE A 260 16.00 -6.60 -0.19
C ILE A 260 16.50 -5.16 -0.04
N PHE A 261 17.42 -4.74 -0.89
CA PHE A 261 17.98 -3.38 -0.86
C PHE A 261 17.87 -2.66 -2.20
N CYS A 262 17.86 -1.33 -2.13
CA CYS A 262 17.92 -0.43 -3.26
C CYS A 262 19.29 0.24 -3.27
N THR A 263 20.07 0.00 -4.32
CA THR A 263 21.41 0.53 -4.45
C THR A 263 21.41 1.77 -5.35
N TYR A 264 22.24 2.74 -4.99
CA TYR A 264 22.63 3.80 -5.92
C TYR A 264 23.45 3.15 -7.04
N THR A 265 22.89 3.07 -8.24
CA THR A 265 23.68 2.72 -9.41
C THR A 265 24.24 4.00 -9.99
N ASP A 266 25.47 4.33 -9.58
CA ASP A 266 26.27 5.34 -10.26
C ASP A 266 26.73 4.75 -11.61
N PRO A 267 26.36 5.34 -12.76
CA PRO A 267 26.81 4.88 -14.07
C PRO A 267 28.34 4.94 -14.25
N GLY A 268 29.10 5.57 -13.33
CA GLY A 268 30.56 5.59 -13.31
C GLY A 268 31.26 4.44 -12.55
N ARG A 269 30.52 3.51 -11.93
CA ARG A 269 31.11 2.31 -11.26
C ARG A 269 30.56 1.01 -11.86
N ARG A 270 30.93 0.73 -13.10
CA ARG A 270 31.00 -0.64 -13.64
C ARG A 270 32.35 -0.86 -14.29
#